data_AF-F8Q0K2-F1
#
_entry.id   AF-F8Q0K2-F1
#
_cell.length_a   1.000
_cell.length_b   1.000
_cell.length_c   1.000
_cell.angle_alpha   90.00
_cell.angle_beta   90.00
_cell.angle_gamma   90.00
#
_symmetry.space_group_name_H-M   'P 1'
#
loop_
_entity.id
_entity.type
_entity.pdbx_description
1 polymer ?
#
loop_
_entity_poly.entity_id
_entity_poly.type
_entity_poly.pdbx_seq_one_letter_code
_entity_poly.pdbx_strand_id
1 'polypeptide(L)'
;MYEGLVTASVATIEPPSITDDSDVQITDVKDLGSYNWAESPVSKHSRSPPIWVDRAPPFTIQRDTGLFYVDQNGYRMANAPLLPLFKAVDIIQKDNGDPALDWSSVDIISDRNGLRKLVRWVKGSNEPKTFRIDMQLVGERTVLLSRWNTRLQEEVVGYGHNFERDCTRLAPGCEKSSGHHRIVNYNFEGLNMVVRFEVDACVSSPVTVPSRSSRADDLESAMAGLAIRPASKPASTVTEDGITICKVGTNIPRTSIVELTTLREGNLDQFVWDEVYFQLLLSQTPNHFLALHTRGTFSRVERRKLSTMGEKLEGGDKAQRVMKGMKRVLEAIQELAITHGPEGRLTLVCDGTELKVYSRLSDGSLLPKSILSRFD
;
A
#
# COMPACT_ATOMS: atom_id res chain seq x y z
N MET A 1 7.75 21.78 5.00
CA MET A 1 8.74 20.72 4.71
C MET A 1 9.76 20.60 5.84
N TYR A 2 10.41 21.69 6.24
CA TYR A 2 11.49 21.69 7.25
C TYR A 2 11.05 21.87 8.72
N GLU A 3 9.74 21.88 8.99
CA GLU A 3 9.22 22.08 10.33
C GLU A 3 9.67 20.96 11.29
N GLY A 4 10.15 21.33 12.47
CA GLY A 4 10.62 20.37 13.47
C GLY A 4 11.96 19.71 13.14
N LEU A 5 12.72 20.23 12.17
CA LEU A 5 14.04 19.74 11.78
C LEU A 5 15.15 20.69 12.26
N VAL A 6 16.33 20.13 12.55
CA VAL A 6 17.56 20.90 12.74
C VAL A 6 17.94 21.59 11.43
N THR A 7 18.41 22.83 11.48
CA THR A 7 18.65 23.66 10.27
C THR A 7 19.70 23.08 9.33
N ALA A 8 20.77 22.48 9.86
CA ALA A 8 21.83 21.89 9.05
C ALA A 8 21.46 20.45 8.67
N SER A 9 21.63 20.10 7.39
CA SER A 9 21.54 18.71 6.94
C SER A 9 22.73 17.92 7.49
N VAL A 10 22.48 16.70 7.95
CA VAL A 10 23.52 15.77 8.42
C VAL A 10 24.18 15.01 7.28
N ALA A 11 23.47 14.82 6.17
CA ALA A 11 23.99 14.17 4.97
C ALA A 11 23.20 14.61 3.72
N THR A 12 23.81 14.39 2.56
CA THR A 12 23.14 14.45 1.26
C THR A 12 23.28 13.07 0.62
N ILE A 13 22.18 12.53 0.12
CA ILE A 13 22.18 11.28 -0.66
C ILE A 13 22.28 11.68 -2.13
N GLU A 14 23.39 11.28 -2.74
CA GLU A 14 23.62 11.53 -4.16
C GLU A 14 22.74 10.62 -5.03
N PRO A 15 22.28 11.11 -6.20
CA PRO A 15 21.61 10.26 -7.17
C PRO A 15 22.50 9.06 -7.52
N PRO A 16 21.95 7.83 -7.51
CA PRO A 16 22.75 6.64 -7.76
C PRO A 16 23.33 6.67 -9.17
N SER A 17 24.65 6.43 -9.29
CA SER A 17 25.30 6.24 -10.58
C SER A 17 24.77 4.97 -11.25
N ILE A 18 24.65 4.98 -12.58
CA ILE A 18 24.29 3.77 -13.35
C ILE A 18 25.54 2.88 -13.40
N THR A 19 25.42 1.63 -12.95
CA THR A 19 26.48 0.61 -13.06
C THR A 19 25.93 -0.68 -13.65
N ASP A 20 26.83 -1.55 -14.08
CA ASP A 20 26.55 -2.88 -14.64
C ASP A 20 26.24 -3.94 -13.56
N ASP A 21 25.63 -3.54 -12.44
CA ASP A 21 25.24 -4.47 -11.37
C ASP A 21 24.21 -5.49 -11.91
N SER A 22 24.05 -6.63 -11.22
CA SER A 22 22.99 -7.60 -11.52
C SER A 22 21.61 -6.95 -11.48
N ASP A 23 20.69 -7.49 -12.29
CA ASP A 23 19.30 -7.03 -12.29
C ASP A 23 18.65 -7.25 -10.92
N VAL A 24 17.92 -6.24 -10.47
CA VAL A 24 17.21 -6.26 -9.19
C VAL A 24 15.88 -6.96 -9.40
N GLN A 25 15.63 -7.97 -8.59
CA GLN A 25 14.37 -8.71 -8.57
C GLN A 25 13.66 -8.57 -7.22
N ILE A 26 12.34 -8.63 -7.25
CA ILE A 26 11.52 -8.81 -6.06
C ILE A 26 11.17 -10.29 -5.97
N THR A 27 11.63 -10.96 -4.92
CA THR A 27 11.40 -12.39 -4.70
C THR A 27 10.72 -12.64 -3.35
N ASP A 28 10.32 -13.89 -3.10
CA ASP A 28 9.84 -14.36 -1.79
C ASP A 28 8.65 -13.56 -1.22
N VAL A 29 7.75 -13.12 -2.11
CA VAL A 29 6.59 -12.30 -1.75
C VAL A 29 5.61 -13.11 -0.90
N LYS A 30 5.34 -12.60 0.31
CA LYS A 30 4.40 -13.16 1.29
C LYS A 30 3.37 -12.11 1.71
N ASP A 31 2.09 -12.50 1.76
CA ASP A 31 1.06 -11.67 2.37
C ASP A 31 1.16 -11.80 3.90
N LEU A 32 1.39 -10.70 4.60
CA LEU A 32 1.46 -10.69 6.07
C LEU A 32 0.13 -10.34 6.73
N GLY A 33 -0.68 -9.51 6.08
CA GLY A 33 -1.99 -9.17 6.59
C GLY A 33 -2.69 -8.05 5.85
N SER A 34 -3.88 -7.68 6.34
CA SER A 34 -4.67 -6.58 5.80
C SER A 34 -5.64 -6.01 6.84
N TYR A 35 -6.08 -4.79 6.60
CA TYR A 35 -7.10 -4.12 7.40
C TYR A 35 -7.85 -3.07 6.59
N ASN A 36 -9.03 -2.70 7.05
CA ASN A 36 -9.78 -1.57 6.55
C ASN A 36 -9.96 -0.52 7.63
N TRP A 37 -9.96 0.75 7.23
CA TRP A 37 -10.44 1.83 8.09
C TRP A 37 -11.96 1.97 8.02
N ALA A 38 -12.60 2.40 9.11
CA ALA A 38 -14.04 2.67 9.18
C ALA A 38 -14.34 4.15 9.49
N GLU A 39 -15.46 4.68 8.99
CA GLU A 39 -15.89 6.08 9.16
C GLU A 39 -16.28 6.47 10.61
N SER A 40 -16.48 5.51 11.50
CA SER A 40 -16.87 5.76 12.90
C SER A 40 -15.69 5.49 13.85
N PRO A 41 -15.56 6.19 15.00
CA PRO A 41 -14.49 5.96 15.98
C PRO A 41 -14.44 4.52 16.53
N VAL A 42 -15.42 3.69 16.19
CA VAL A 42 -15.37 2.25 16.34
C VAL A 42 -14.71 1.65 15.08
N SER A 43 -13.38 1.54 15.12
CA SER A 43 -12.58 0.93 14.04
C SER A 43 -13.00 -0.52 13.80
N LYS A 44 -13.85 -0.74 12.80
CA LYS A 44 -14.26 -2.08 12.37
C LYS A 44 -13.21 -2.61 11.39
N HIS A 45 -12.46 -3.63 11.78
CA HIS A 45 -11.46 -4.26 10.90
C HIS A 45 -12.14 -5.25 9.94
N SER A 46 -12.72 -4.69 8.89
CA SER A 46 -12.92 -5.46 7.67
C SER A 46 -11.57 -5.90 7.11
N ARG A 47 -11.52 -7.07 6.46
CA ARG A 47 -10.32 -7.62 5.82
C ARG A 47 -10.44 -7.83 4.32
N SER A 48 -11.48 -7.26 3.69
CA SER A 48 -11.68 -7.40 2.26
C SER A 48 -11.71 -6.03 1.59
N PRO A 49 -11.01 -5.84 0.46
CA PRO A 49 -11.18 -4.65 -0.35
C PRO A 49 -12.56 -4.65 -1.02
N PRO A 50 -12.99 -3.52 -1.58
CA PRO A 50 -14.18 -3.46 -2.43
C PRO A 50 -14.10 -4.49 -3.58
N ILE A 51 -15.23 -5.09 -3.91
CA ILE A 51 -15.32 -6.10 -4.97
C ILE A 51 -15.67 -5.39 -6.28
N TRP A 52 -14.86 -5.60 -7.31
CA TRP A 52 -15.08 -5.06 -8.66
C TRP A 52 -16.45 -5.47 -9.20
N VAL A 53 -17.20 -4.47 -9.69
CA VAL A 53 -18.48 -4.64 -10.39
C VAL A 53 -18.27 -4.30 -11.85
N ASP A 54 -18.33 -5.32 -12.69
CA ASP A 54 -18.07 -5.19 -14.13
C ASP A 54 -19.27 -4.56 -14.85
N ARG A 55 -19.34 -3.23 -14.83
CA ARG A 55 -20.39 -2.46 -15.51
C ARG A 55 -20.11 -2.40 -17.00
N ALA A 56 -21.11 -2.74 -17.81
CA ALA A 56 -21.02 -2.63 -19.26
C ALA A 56 -20.95 -1.14 -19.68
N PRO A 57 -19.91 -0.70 -20.42
CA PRO A 57 -19.85 0.66 -20.96
C PRO A 57 -20.81 0.84 -22.16
N PRO A 58 -21.28 2.08 -22.43
CA PRO A 58 -20.92 3.30 -21.71
C PRO A 58 -21.74 3.50 -20.43
N PHE A 59 -21.13 4.10 -19.41
CA PHE A 59 -21.83 4.59 -18.22
C PHE A 59 -21.25 5.93 -17.77
N THR A 60 -22.04 6.72 -17.05
CA THR A 60 -21.63 8.05 -16.58
C THR A 60 -21.52 8.05 -15.06
N ILE A 61 -20.43 8.63 -14.56
CA ILE A 61 -20.17 8.85 -13.15
C ILE A 61 -20.05 10.34 -12.89
N GLN A 62 -20.57 10.76 -11.74
CA GLN A 62 -20.45 12.14 -11.29
C GLN A 62 -19.00 12.49 -10.96
N ARG A 63 -18.61 13.73 -11.25
CA ARG A 63 -17.28 14.23 -10.89
C ARG A 63 -17.10 14.16 -9.37
N ASP A 64 -15.88 13.88 -8.94
CA ASP A 64 -15.50 13.91 -7.52
C ASP A 64 -15.71 15.33 -6.97
N THR A 65 -16.28 15.40 -5.76
CA THR A 65 -16.50 16.64 -5.02
C THR A 65 -16.22 16.38 -3.55
N GLY A 66 -15.53 17.31 -2.89
CA GLY A 66 -15.26 17.24 -1.46
C GLY A 66 -13.81 16.89 -1.13
N LEU A 67 -13.58 16.61 0.15
CA LEU A 67 -12.27 16.32 0.71
C LEU A 67 -12.02 14.81 0.77
N PHE A 68 -10.89 14.38 0.23
CA PHE A 68 -10.45 12.99 0.26
C PHE A 68 -9.14 12.85 1.03
N TYR A 69 -8.91 11.67 1.61
CA TYR A 69 -7.69 11.40 2.36
C TYR A 69 -6.49 11.29 1.42
N VAL A 70 -5.50 12.13 1.65
CA VAL A 70 -4.17 12.02 1.04
C VAL A 70 -3.35 10.98 1.80
N ASP A 71 -3.52 10.93 3.12
CA ASP A 71 -2.89 9.96 4.02
C ASP A 71 -3.84 9.58 5.15
N GLN A 72 -4.62 8.53 4.92
CA GLN A 72 -5.62 8.05 5.86
C GLN A 72 -5.02 7.52 7.16
N ASN A 73 -3.82 6.93 7.10
CA ASN A 73 -3.14 6.39 8.28
C ASN A 73 -2.57 7.51 9.15
N GLY A 74 -1.92 8.50 8.54
CA GLY A 74 -1.47 9.70 9.24
C GLY A 74 -2.63 10.51 9.82
N TYR A 75 -3.78 10.59 9.12
CA TYR A 75 -4.98 11.24 9.63
C TYR A 75 -5.56 10.55 10.87
N ARG A 76 -5.68 9.22 10.83
CA ARG A 76 -6.34 8.46 11.89
C ARG A 76 -5.42 8.13 13.06
N MET A 77 -4.11 8.06 12.83
CA MET A 77 -3.09 7.67 13.80
C MET A 77 -1.85 8.58 13.70
N ALA A 78 -2.02 9.89 13.91
CA ALA A 78 -0.97 10.89 13.69
C ALA A 78 0.37 10.57 14.38
N ASN A 79 0.34 10.05 15.60
CA ASN A 79 1.55 9.76 16.38
C ASN A 79 2.13 8.35 16.13
N ALA A 80 1.38 7.45 15.50
CA ALA A 80 1.85 6.10 15.19
C ALA A 80 1.25 5.57 13.87
N PRO A 81 1.52 6.20 12.71
CA PRO A 81 0.87 5.83 11.44
C PRO A 81 1.19 4.40 11.00
N LEU A 82 2.27 3.80 11.51
CA LEU A 82 2.70 2.43 11.22
C LEU A 82 2.06 1.39 12.15
N LEU A 83 1.50 1.77 13.30
CA LEU A 83 0.94 0.83 14.28
C LEU A 83 -0.14 -0.12 13.71
N PRO A 84 -1.08 0.34 12.85
CA PRO A 84 -2.10 -0.55 12.28
C PRO A 84 -1.52 -1.72 11.47
N LEU A 85 -0.34 -1.54 10.86
CA LEU A 85 0.36 -2.61 10.15
C LEU A 85 0.72 -3.75 11.12
N PHE A 86 1.33 -3.44 12.27
CA PHE A 86 1.76 -4.44 13.25
C PHE A 86 0.55 -5.18 13.83
N LYS A 87 -0.49 -4.44 14.21
CA LYS A 87 -1.73 -5.03 14.74
C LYS A 87 -2.38 -5.97 13.71
N ALA A 88 -2.39 -5.60 12.44
CA ALA A 88 -2.94 -6.46 11.39
C ALA A 88 -2.13 -7.75 11.19
N VAL A 89 -0.80 -7.67 11.24
CA VAL A 89 0.09 -8.85 11.15
C VAL A 89 -0.13 -9.78 12.34
N ASP A 90 -0.12 -9.26 13.58
CA ASP A 90 -0.33 -10.06 14.81
C ASP A 90 -1.64 -10.86 14.75
N ILE A 91 -2.71 -10.21 14.27
CA ILE A 91 -4.03 -10.81 14.16
C ILE A 91 -4.03 -11.96 13.15
N ILE A 92 -3.41 -11.77 11.98
CA ILE A 92 -3.40 -12.78 10.91
C ILE A 92 -2.53 -13.96 11.30
N GLN A 93 -1.36 -13.72 11.89
CA GLN A 93 -0.50 -14.78 12.38
C GLN A 93 -1.20 -15.62 13.45
N LYS A 94 -1.86 -14.96 14.41
CA LYS A 94 -2.65 -15.65 15.43
C LYS A 94 -3.83 -16.44 14.84
N ASP A 95 -4.52 -15.89 13.85
CA ASP A 95 -5.68 -16.55 13.23
C ASP A 95 -5.26 -17.77 12.39
N ASN A 96 -4.09 -17.71 11.74
CA ASN A 96 -3.54 -18.80 10.94
C ASN A 96 -2.77 -19.84 11.79
N GLY A 97 -2.38 -19.49 13.01
CA GLY A 97 -1.44 -20.30 13.80
C GLY A 97 0.00 -20.24 13.26
N ASP A 98 0.33 -19.21 12.50
CA ASP A 98 1.67 -19.00 11.96
C ASP A 98 2.63 -18.54 13.08
N PRO A 99 3.92 -18.87 12.99
CA PRO A 99 4.91 -18.32 13.91
C PRO A 99 4.95 -16.79 13.79
N ALA A 100 5.30 -16.14 14.90
CA ALA A 100 5.51 -14.69 14.92
C ALA A 100 6.58 -14.30 13.90
N LEU A 101 6.38 -13.15 13.22
CA LEU A 101 7.35 -12.64 12.27
C LEU A 101 8.59 -12.22 13.05
N ASP A 102 9.76 -12.65 12.60
CA ASP A 102 11.02 -12.13 13.11
C ASP A 102 11.23 -10.71 12.59
N TRP A 103 10.80 -9.72 13.37
CA TRP A 103 10.91 -8.31 13.03
C TRP A 103 12.36 -7.82 13.00
N SER A 104 13.27 -8.44 13.78
CA SER A 104 14.70 -8.10 13.78
C SER A 104 15.38 -8.40 12.44
N SER A 105 14.84 -9.36 11.67
CA SER A 105 15.31 -9.71 10.34
C SER A 105 14.90 -8.73 9.23
N VAL A 106 13.97 -7.80 9.51
CA VAL A 106 13.44 -6.85 8.51
C VAL A 106 14.40 -5.68 8.35
N ASP A 107 14.73 -5.30 7.12
CA ASP A 107 15.62 -4.17 6.85
C ASP A 107 14.85 -2.85 6.79
N ILE A 108 13.76 -2.81 6.03
CA ILE A 108 12.99 -1.58 5.79
C ILE A 108 11.49 -1.85 5.96
N ILE A 109 10.84 -0.99 6.74
CA ILE A 109 9.38 -0.94 6.87
C ILE A 109 8.89 0.38 6.28
N SER A 110 8.07 0.33 5.24
CA SER A 110 7.57 1.54 4.56
C SER A 110 6.14 1.36 4.09
N ASP A 111 5.53 2.45 3.62
CA ASP A 111 4.40 2.36 2.70
C ASP A 111 4.86 2.53 1.24
N ARG A 112 4.01 2.08 0.32
CA ARG A 112 4.21 2.16 -1.13
C ARG A 112 4.23 3.61 -1.63
N ASN A 113 3.63 4.58 -0.92
CA ASN A 113 3.69 5.99 -1.32
C ASN A 113 5.11 6.56 -1.11
N GLY A 114 5.73 6.28 0.03
CA GLY A 114 7.12 6.62 0.34
C GLY A 114 8.08 6.06 -0.69
N LEU A 115 7.96 4.76 -1.00
CA LEU A 115 8.81 4.11 -2.01
C LEU A 115 8.61 4.72 -3.42
N ARG A 116 7.37 5.05 -3.80
CA ARG A 116 7.11 5.73 -5.09
C ARG A 116 7.74 7.12 -5.18
N LYS A 117 7.84 7.86 -4.07
CA LYS A 117 8.53 9.16 -4.03
C LYS A 117 10.03 8.98 -4.30
N LEU A 118 10.65 7.97 -3.69
CA LEU A 118 12.04 7.60 -3.95
C LEU A 118 12.24 7.18 -5.42
N VAL A 119 11.35 6.34 -5.97
CA VAL A 119 11.41 5.93 -7.39
C VAL A 119 11.41 7.14 -8.32
N ARG A 120 10.53 8.12 -8.09
CA ARG A 120 10.47 9.34 -8.90
C ARG A 120 11.76 10.14 -8.84
N TRP A 121 12.32 10.26 -7.64
CA TRP A 121 13.59 10.95 -7.43
C TRP A 121 14.74 10.23 -8.14
N VAL A 122 14.87 8.91 -7.99
CA VAL A 122 15.88 8.09 -8.69
C VAL A 122 15.72 8.20 -10.22
N LYS A 123 14.49 8.23 -10.72
CA LYS A 123 14.21 8.39 -12.16
C LYS A 123 14.62 9.76 -12.71
N GLY A 124 14.82 10.76 -11.85
CA GLY A 124 15.22 12.11 -12.26
C GLY A 124 14.14 12.87 -13.02
N SER A 125 12.87 12.77 -12.63
CA SER A 125 11.78 13.49 -13.32
C SER A 125 11.93 15.01 -13.20
N ASN A 126 11.77 15.74 -14.32
CA ASN A 126 11.89 17.22 -14.43
C ASN A 126 10.88 18.03 -13.59
N GLU A 127 9.94 17.39 -12.89
CA GLU A 127 9.09 18.01 -11.88
C GLU A 127 9.33 17.35 -10.52
N PRO A 128 10.32 17.82 -9.75
CA PRO A 128 10.51 17.30 -8.41
C PRO A 128 9.36 17.76 -7.51
N LYS A 129 8.43 16.85 -7.24
CA LYS A 129 7.51 17.03 -6.12
C LYS A 129 8.31 16.92 -4.84
N THR A 130 8.49 18.05 -4.16
CA THR A 130 9.09 18.08 -2.82
C THR A 130 8.40 17.06 -1.93
N PHE A 131 9.18 16.23 -1.23
CA PHE A 131 8.61 15.25 -0.31
C PHE A 131 9.45 15.10 0.94
N ARG A 132 8.80 14.57 1.99
CA ARG A 132 9.42 14.29 3.27
C ARG A 132 9.03 12.89 3.74
N ILE A 133 10.00 12.18 4.28
CA ILE A 133 9.84 10.87 4.91
C ILE A 133 10.58 10.93 6.24
N ASP A 134 9.86 10.71 7.34
CA ASP A 134 10.49 10.60 8.65
C ASP A 134 11.03 9.18 8.85
N MET A 135 12.22 9.08 9.43
CA MET A 135 12.99 7.86 9.56
C MET A 135 13.36 7.58 11.02
N GLN A 136 13.35 6.31 11.40
CA GLN A 136 13.79 5.87 12.72
C GLN A 136 14.44 4.49 12.61
N LEU A 137 15.67 4.35 13.12
CA LEU A 137 16.27 3.05 13.35
C LEU A 137 15.61 2.39 14.56
N VAL A 138 15.26 1.11 14.43
CA VAL A 138 14.74 0.26 15.51
C VAL A 138 15.46 -1.09 15.49
N GLY A 139 15.75 -1.62 16.68
CA GLY A 139 16.69 -2.74 16.81
C GLY A 139 18.07 -2.38 16.27
N GLU A 140 18.77 -3.38 15.72
CA GLU A 140 20.13 -3.20 15.19
C GLU A 140 20.17 -2.63 13.77
N ARG A 141 19.15 -2.92 12.93
CA ARG A 141 19.23 -2.66 11.48
C ARG A 141 17.94 -2.16 10.81
N THR A 142 16.79 -2.28 11.46
CA THR A 142 15.52 -2.01 10.79
C THR A 142 15.26 -0.51 10.72
N VAL A 143 14.95 0.02 9.53
CA VAL A 143 14.54 1.41 9.36
C VAL A 143 13.04 1.50 9.12
N LEU A 144 12.38 2.26 9.97
CA LEU A 144 11.00 2.69 9.78
C LEU A 144 10.96 3.92 8.88
N LEU A 145 10.27 3.85 7.76
CA LEU A 145 10.00 4.97 6.86
C LEU A 145 8.52 5.36 6.99
N SER A 146 8.27 6.49 7.64
CA SER A 146 6.93 7.02 7.82
C SER A 146 6.69 8.22 6.93
N ARG A 147 5.58 8.17 6.21
CA ARG A 147 5.13 9.26 5.35
C ARG A 147 4.85 10.51 6.18
N TRP A 148 5.33 11.65 5.70
CA TRP A 148 4.96 12.96 6.22
C TRP A 148 4.26 13.76 5.12
N ASN A 149 3.15 14.42 5.46
CA ASN A 149 2.47 15.36 4.56
C ASN A 149 2.05 16.61 5.34
N THR A 150 2.11 17.77 4.69
CA THR A 150 1.52 19.02 5.21
C THR A 150 0.00 18.96 5.29
N ARG A 151 -0.62 18.21 4.37
CA ARG A 151 -2.07 18.05 4.26
C ARG A 151 -2.42 16.57 4.27
N LEU A 152 -3.30 16.19 5.19
CA LEU A 152 -3.77 14.80 5.32
C LEU A 152 -5.04 14.54 4.49
N GLN A 153 -5.68 15.62 4.04
CA GLN A 153 -6.81 15.62 3.11
C GLN A 153 -6.62 16.71 2.05
N GLU A 154 -7.18 16.49 0.87
CA GLU A 154 -7.19 17.48 -0.22
C GLU A 154 -8.51 17.47 -0.99
N GLU A 155 -8.83 18.60 -1.61
CA GLU A 155 -9.93 18.68 -2.56
C GLU A 155 -9.51 17.98 -3.85
N VAL A 156 -10.16 16.86 -4.15
CA VAL A 156 -9.88 16.11 -5.38
C VAL A 156 -10.90 16.50 -6.42
N VAL A 157 -10.38 16.87 -7.59
CA VAL A 157 -11.18 17.23 -8.75
C VAL A 157 -10.90 16.21 -9.84
N GLY A 158 -11.76 15.20 -9.96
CA GLY A 158 -11.52 14.06 -10.84
C GLY A 158 -12.76 13.20 -11.03
N TYR A 159 -12.55 11.94 -11.40
CA TYR A 159 -13.61 10.92 -11.43
C TYR A 159 -13.16 9.63 -10.72
N GLY A 160 -12.00 9.64 -10.06
CA GLY A 160 -11.35 8.43 -9.53
C GLY A 160 -12.13 7.83 -8.37
N HIS A 161 -12.43 8.65 -7.36
CA HIS A 161 -13.08 8.16 -6.14
C HIS A 161 -14.52 7.72 -6.38
N ASN A 162 -15.29 8.51 -7.13
CA ASN A 162 -16.64 8.12 -7.51
C ASN A 162 -16.63 6.93 -8.47
N PHE A 163 -15.60 6.76 -9.31
CA PHE A 163 -15.45 5.56 -10.12
C PHE A 163 -15.20 4.32 -9.27
N GLU A 164 -14.26 4.37 -8.32
CA GLU A 164 -14.06 3.29 -7.35
C GLU A 164 -15.37 2.95 -6.63
N ARG A 165 -16.08 3.96 -6.11
CA ARG A 165 -17.36 3.76 -5.41
C ARG A 165 -18.43 3.13 -6.30
N ASP A 166 -18.62 3.63 -7.53
CA ASP A 166 -19.73 3.25 -8.40
C ASP A 166 -19.45 1.98 -9.22
N CYS A 167 -18.18 1.57 -9.34
CA CYS A 167 -17.73 0.36 -10.03
C CYS A 167 -17.21 -0.72 -9.07
N THR A 168 -17.42 -0.54 -7.77
CA THR A 168 -17.18 -1.60 -6.78
C THR A 168 -18.38 -1.75 -5.85
N ARG A 169 -18.39 -2.82 -5.07
CA ARG A 169 -19.32 -3.01 -3.95
C ARG A 169 -18.53 -3.42 -2.73
N LEU A 170 -18.88 -2.87 -1.56
CA LEU A 170 -18.27 -3.30 -0.32
C LEU A 170 -18.59 -4.78 -0.05
N ALA A 171 -17.60 -5.53 0.44
CA ALA A 171 -17.79 -6.93 0.81
C ALA A 171 -18.77 -7.03 2.00
N PRO A 172 -19.52 -8.16 2.13
CA PRO A 172 -20.42 -8.36 3.26
C PRO A 172 -19.71 -8.24 4.60
N GLY A 173 -20.23 -7.42 5.51
CA GLY A 173 -19.63 -7.09 6.80
C GLY A 173 -18.62 -5.93 6.78
N CYS A 174 -18.36 -5.37 5.60
CA CYS A 174 -17.36 -4.32 5.34
C CYS A 174 -18.01 -2.98 4.93
N GLU A 175 -19.33 -2.83 5.11
CA GLU A 175 -20.15 -1.74 4.55
C GLU A 175 -19.82 -0.35 5.11
N LYS A 176 -19.07 -0.29 6.21
CA LYS A 176 -18.60 0.97 6.83
C LYS A 176 -17.14 1.28 6.52
N SER A 177 -16.52 0.55 5.60
CA SER A 177 -15.12 0.74 5.23
C SER A 177 -14.91 2.00 4.39
N SER A 178 -13.76 2.64 4.60
CA SER A 178 -13.30 3.86 3.91
C SER A 178 -11.94 3.71 3.21
N GLY A 179 -11.42 2.48 3.12
CA GLY A 179 -10.12 2.19 2.52
C GLY A 179 -9.57 0.85 3.01
N HIS A 180 -8.97 0.06 2.12
CA HIS A 180 -8.38 -1.25 2.42
C HIS A 180 -6.87 -1.21 2.24
N HIS A 181 -6.14 -1.67 3.25
CA HIS A 181 -4.68 -1.69 3.25
C HIS A 181 -4.19 -3.13 3.37
N ARG A 182 -3.21 -3.48 2.54
CA ARG A 182 -2.46 -4.73 2.62
C ARG A 182 -1.05 -4.50 3.12
N ILE A 183 -0.49 -5.57 3.68
CA ILE A 183 0.89 -5.64 4.14
C ILE A 183 1.53 -6.87 3.50
N VAL A 184 2.61 -6.65 2.77
CA VAL A 184 3.41 -7.71 2.17
C VAL A 184 4.84 -7.67 2.71
N ASN A 185 5.46 -8.83 2.73
CA ASN A 185 6.89 -9.01 2.92
C ASN A 185 7.52 -9.56 1.65
N TYR A 186 8.68 -9.07 1.26
CA TYR A 186 9.43 -9.60 0.12
C TYR A 186 10.92 -9.27 0.22
N ASN A 187 11.73 -10.02 -0.50
CA ASN A 187 13.14 -9.70 -0.71
C ASN A 187 13.28 -8.74 -1.90
N PHE A 188 13.97 -7.63 -1.72
CA PHE A 188 14.35 -6.67 -2.76
C PHE A 188 15.87 -6.75 -2.94
N GLU A 189 16.31 -7.73 -3.73
CA GLU A 189 17.74 -7.99 -4.02
C GLU A 189 18.64 -7.94 -2.78
N GLY A 190 18.28 -8.71 -1.75
CA GLY A 190 19.00 -8.80 -0.47
C GLY A 190 18.40 -7.99 0.67
N LEU A 191 17.57 -6.98 0.40
CA LEU A 191 16.86 -6.23 1.44
C LEU A 191 15.54 -6.90 1.81
N ASN A 192 15.33 -7.21 3.08
CA ASN A 192 14.08 -7.74 3.59
C ASN A 192 13.08 -6.60 3.83
N MET A 193 12.08 -6.47 2.95
CA MET A 193 11.13 -5.36 2.95
C MET A 193 9.80 -5.75 3.57
N VAL A 194 9.22 -4.86 4.37
CA VAL A 194 7.79 -4.91 4.73
C VAL A 194 7.10 -3.66 4.20
N VAL A 195 6.11 -3.84 3.34
CA VAL A 195 5.47 -2.75 2.61
C VAL A 195 3.96 -2.75 2.81
N ARG A 196 3.43 -1.63 3.31
CA ARG A 196 2.00 -1.34 3.33
C ARG A 196 1.54 -0.64 2.06
N PHE A 197 0.38 -1.00 1.54
CA PHE A 197 -0.26 -0.27 0.45
C PHE A 197 -1.78 -0.34 0.51
N GLU A 198 -2.42 0.69 -0.04
CA GLU A 198 -3.86 0.73 -0.23
C GLU A 198 -4.23 -0.06 -1.51
N VAL A 199 -5.41 -0.68 -1.50
CA VAL A 199 -5.97 -1.52 -2.59
C VAL A 199 -7.38 -1.06 -2.93
N ASP A 200 -7.56 -0.62 -4.17
CA ASP A 200 -8.84 -0.10 -4.66
C ASP A 200 -9.92 -1.18 -4.76
N ALA A 201 -9.57 -2.37 -5.28
CA ALA A 201 -10.55 -3.43 -5.52
C ALA A 201 -9.97 -4.85 -5.53
N CYS A 202 -10.87 -5.84 -5.56
CA CYS A 202 -10.56 -7.21 -5.94
C CYS A 202 -11.57 -7.78 -6.94
N VAL A 203 -11.10 -8.72 -7.77
CA VAL A 203 -12.00 -9.56 -8.57
C VAL A 203 -12.52 -10.71 -7.72
N SER A 204 -13.82 -10.97 -7.77
CA SER A 204 -14.37 -12.21 -7.21
C SER A 204 -13.83 -13.38 -8.02
N SER A 205 -13.24 -14.39 -7.36
CA SER A 205 -13.06 -15.68 -8.03
C SER A 205 -14.43 -16.16 -8.50
N PRO A 206 -14.56 -16.65 -9.75
CA PRO A 206 -15.79 -17.31 -10.16
C PRO A 206 -16.01 -18.47 -9.19
N VAL A 207 -17.10 -18.41 -8.43
CA VAL A 207 -17.61 -19.59 -7.74
C VAL A 207 -17.93 -20.55 -8.87
N THR A 208 -17.15 -21.62 -9.01
CA THR A 208 -17.49 -22.76 -9.85
C THR A 208 -18.83 -23.28 -9.32
N VAL A 209 -19.93 -22.83 -9.92
CA VAL A 209 -21.22 -23.49 -9.77
C VAL A 209 -21.00 -24.89 -10.31
N PRO A 210 -21.12 -25.95 -9.50
CA PRO A 210 -21.02 -27.30 -10.02
C PRO A 210 -22.11 -27.46 -11.07
N SER A 211 -21.72 -27.76 -12.31
CA SER A 211 -22.68 -28.17 -13.33
C SER A 211 -23.40 -29.39 -12.79
N ARG A 212 -24.74 -29.34 -12.71
CA ARG A 212 -25.61 -30.43 -12.26
C ARG A 212 -25.24 -31.74 -12.95
N SER A 213 -24.45 -32.58 -12.29
CA SER A 213 -24.36 -34.00 -12.57
C SER A 213 -24.65 -34.72 -11.26
N SER A 214 -25.83 -35.32 -11.21
CA SER A 214 -26.43 -36.01 -10.07
C SER A 214 -25.46 -36.95 -9.35
N ARG A 215 -25.01 -36.57 -8.15
CA ARG A 215 -24.54 -37.49 -7.10
C ARG A 215 -25.05 -36.99 -5.74
N ALA A 216 -25.31 -37.93 -4.84
CA ALA A 216 -25.95 -37.70 -3.54
C ALA A 216 -25.18 -36.72 -2.62
N ASP A 217 -23.92 -36.40 -2.94
CA ASP A 217 -23.09 -35.42 -2.23
C ASP A 217 -23.55 -33.95 -2.45
N ASP A 218 -24.36 -33.69 -3.49
CA ASP A 218 -24.89 -32.35 -3.76
C ASP A 218 -25.96 -31.91 -2.74
N LEU A 219 -26.61 -32.86 -2.05
CA LEU A 219 -27.60 -32.51 -1.03
C LEU A 219 -26.95 -32.00 0.26
N GLU A 220 -25.77 -32.51 0.62
CA GLU A 220 -25.00 -32.04 1.78
C GLU A 220 -24.44 -30.62 1.53
N SER A 221 -23.98 -30.35 0.31
CA SER A 221 -23.55 -29.01 -0.15
C SER A 221 -24.73 -28.02 -0.26
N ALA A 222 -25.89 -28.46 -0.75
CA ALA A 222 -27.09 -27.63 -0.80
C ALA A 222 -27.69 -27.37 0.60
N MET A 223 -27.59 -28.32 1.53
CA MET A 223 -27.97 -28.14 2.94
C MET A 223 -27.00 -27.24 3.70
N ALA A 224 -25.69 -27.26 3.37
CA ALA A 224 -24.72 -26.29 3.90
C ALA A 224 -25.05 -24.85 3.45
N GLY A 225 -25.62 -24.68 2.25
CA GLY A 225 -26.13 -23.40 1.75
C GLY A 225 -27.49 -22.98 2.35
N LEU A 226 -28.26 -23.92 2.89
CA LEU A 226 -29.57 -23.70 3.52
C LEU A 226 -29.52 -23.66 5.05
N ALA A 227 -28.35 -23.87 5.66
CA ALA A 227 -28.16 -23.70 7.09
C ALA A 227 -28.54 -22.27 7.47
N ILE A 228 -29.68 -22.14 8.17
CA ILE A 228 -30.15 -20.91 8.78
C ILE A 228 -28.94 -20.27 9.46
N ARG A 229 -28.49 -19.13 8.91
CA ARG A 229 -27.36 -18.38 9.45
C ARG A 229 -27.59 -18.27 10.95
N PRO A 230 -26.73 -18.85 11.81
CA PRO A 230 -26.80 -18.51 13.21
C PRO A 230 -26.63 -16.99 13.25
N ALA A 231 -27.49 -16.31 14.01
CA ALA A 231 -27.40 -14.87 14.24
C ALA A 231 -25.92 -14.51 14.35
N SER A 232 -25.45 -13.62 13.47
CA SER A 232 -24.04 -13.27 13.34
C SER A 232 -23.44 -13.17 14.74
N LYS A 233 -22.51 -14.09 15.09
CA LYS A 233 -21.81 -13.99 16.37
C LYS A 233 -21.34 -12.54 16.50
N PRO A 234 -21.64 -11.85 17.61
CA PRO A 234 -21.25 -10.46 17.75
C PRO A 234 -19.74 -10.38 17.49
N ALA A 235 -19.34 -9.48 16.59
CA ALA A 235 -17.94 -9.30 16.25
C ALA A 235 -17.15 -9.08 17.55
N SER A 236 -16.20 -9.97 17.85
CA SER A 236 -15.34 -9.79 19.01
C SER A 236 -14.58 -8.48 18.81
N THR A 237 -14.78 -7.57 19.75
CA THR A 237 -14.22 -6.22 19.70
C THR A 237 -13.22 -6.08 20.81
N VAL A 238 -11.99 -5.70 20.47
CA VAL A 238 -10.90 -5.47 21.41
C VAL A 238 -10.36 -4.06 21.17
N THR A 239 -10.15 -3.27 22.20
CA THR A 239 -9.52 -1.95 22.07
C THR A 239 -8.15 -1.98 22.71
N GLU A 240 -7.13 -1.70 21.93
CA GLU A 240 -5.72 -1.67 22.35
C GLU A 240 -5.01 -0.51 21.66
N ASP A 241 -4.15 0.20 22.40
CA ASP A 241 -3.30 1.29 21.85
C ASP A 241 -4.10 2.36 21.06
N GLY A 242 -5.33 2.65 21.50
CA GLY A 242 -6.23 3.61 20.85
C GLY A 242 -6.92 3.08 19.57
N ILE A 243 -6.74 1.81 19.23
CA ILE A 243 -7.35 1.15 18.07
C ILE A 243 -8.37 0.12 18.56
N THR A 244 -9.63 0.30 18.16
CA THR A 244 -10.64 -0.75 18.28
C THR A 244 -10.51 -1.73 17.12
N ILE A 245 -10.58 -3.03 17.40
CA ILE A 245 -10.34 -4.11 16.44
C ILE A 245 -11.57 -4.98 16.38
N CYS A 246 -12.13 -5.20 15.17
CA CYS A 246 -13.28 -6.08 14.95
C CYS A 246 -12.98 -7.05 13.81
N LYS A 247 -13.02 -8.37 14.01
CA LYS A 247 -12.69 -9.32 12.94
C LYS A 247 -13.89 -9.56 12.00
N VAL A 248 -13.92 -8.91 10.83
CA VAL A 248 -14.96 -9.10 9.80
C VAL A 248 -14.37 -9.15 8.38
N GLY A 249 -15.14 -9.67 7.42
CA GLY A 249 -14.69 -9.91 6.05
C GLY A 249 -13.87 -11.19 5.89
N THR A 250 -13.33 -11.39 4.69
CA THR A 250 -12.54 -12.57 4.32
C THR A 250 -11.19 -12.17 3.77
N ASN A 251 -10.15 -12.96 4.08
CA ASN A 251 -8.86 -12.79 3.44
C ASN A 251 -8.98 -13.25 1.97
N ILE A 252 -8.61 -12.36 1.06
CA ILE A 252 -8.70 -12.62 -0.39
C ILE A 252 -7.30 -12.88 -0.96
N PRO A 253 -7.13 -13.75 -1.96
CA PRO A 253 -5.82 -14.03 -2.53
C PRO A 253 -5.18 -12.79 -3.16
N ARG A 254 -3.85 -12.62 -3.06
CA ARG A 254 -3.12 -11.54 -3.75
C ARG A 254 -3.34 -11.54 -5.26
N THR A 255 -3.52 -12.69 -5.88
CA THR A 255 -3.80 -12.79 -7.33
C THR A 255 -5.11 -12.07 -7.76
N SER A 256 -5.99 -11.77 -6.81
CA SER A 256 -7.29 -11.14 -7.05
C SER A 256 -7.32 -9.62 -6.90
N ILE A 257 -6.29 -8.99 -6.30
CA ILE A 257 -6.34 -7.53 -6.08
C ILE A 257 -6.10 -6.76 -7.36
N VAL A 258 -6.70 -5.58 -7.42
CA VAL A 258 -6.74 -4.71 -8.59
C VAL A 258 -6.47 -3.28 -8.17
N GLU A 259 -5.59 -2.62 -8.93
CA GLU A 259 -5.48 -1.17 -8.95
C GLU A 259 -6.40 -0.60 -10.04
N LEU A 260 -7.19 0.41 -9.69
CA LEU A 260 -8.08 1.13 -10.59
C LEU A 260 -7.43 2.46 -10.98
N THR A 261 -7.55 2.84 -12.25
CA THR A 261 -7.09 4.15 -12.71
C THR A 261 -8.11 4.71 -13.67
N THR A 262 -8.43 6.00 -13.52
CA THR A 262 -9.26 6.72 -14.50
C THR A 262 -8.38 7.61 -15.35
N LEU A 263 -8.69 7.70 -16.64
CA LEU A 263 -7.95 8.55 -17.57
C LEU A 263 -8.89 9.17 -18.60
N ARG A 264 -8.69 10.47 -18.86
CA ARG A 264 -9.36 11.13 -19.99
C ARG A 264 -8.86 10.50 -21.28
N GLU A 265 -9.76 10.09 -22.16
CA GLU A 265 -9.43 9.37 -23.39
C GLU A 265 -8.39 10.10 -24.28
N GLY A 266 -8.53 11.42 -24.43
CA GLY A 266 -7.57 12.25 -25.16
C GLY A 266 -6.18 12.40 -24.52
N ASN A 267 -5.95 11.85 -23.32
CA ASN A 267 -4.66 11.89 -22.63
C ASN A 267 -3.91 10.55 -22.70
N LEU A 268 -4.43 9.56 -23.44
CA LEU A 268 -3.85 8.21 -23.50
C LEU A 268 -2.40 8.22 -23.99
N ASP A 269 -2.08 9.03 -25.00
CA ASP A 269 -0.73 9.13 -25.58
C ASP A 269 0.28 9.78 -24.62
N GLN A 270 -0.19 10.53 -23.61
CA GLN A 270 0.65 11.18 -22.60
C GLN A 270 0.68 10.39 -21.27
N PHE A 271 0.07 9.20 -21.25
CA PHE A 271 -0.04 8.42 -20.03
C PHE A 271 1.32 7.90 -19.58
N VAL A 272 1.73 8.25 -18.37
CA VAL A 272 3.05 7.91 -17.84
C VAL A 272 3.03 6.48 -17.29
N TRP A 273 3.22 5.49 -18.16
CA TRP A 273 3.18 4.06 -17.83
C TRP A 273 4.14 3.66 -16.70
N ASP A 274 5.35 4.24 -16.67
CA ASP A 274 6.35 3.99 -15.63
C ASP A 274 5.77 4.23 -14.21
N GLU A 275 4.93 5.26 -14.03
CA GLU A 275 4.36 5.60 -12.72
C GLU A 275 3.40 4.52 -12.20
N VAL A 276 2.63 3.92 -13.10
CA VAL A 276 1.71 2.83 -12.77
C VAL A 276 2.48 1.54 -12.58
N TYR A 277 3.46 1.26 -13.44
CA TYR A 277 4.27 0.05 -13.35
C TYR A 277 4.98 -0.05 -11.99
N PHE A 278 5.73 0.98 -11.57
CA PHE A 278 6.43 0.95 -10.29
C PHE A 278 5.46 0.93 -9.10
N GLN A 279 4.30 1.57 -9.24
CA GLN A 279 3.24 1.48 -8.25
C GLN A 279 2.81 0.04 -8.01
N LEU A 280 2.53 -0.72 -9.08
CA LEU A 280 2.11 -2.12 -9.02
C LEU A 280 3.25 -3.06 -8.60
N LEU A 281 4.47 -2.80 -9.08
CA LEU A 281 5.65 -3.59 -8.77
C LEU A 281 5.99 -3.51 -7.28
N LEU A 282 6.00 -2.31 -6.69
CA LEU A 282 6.34 -2.13 -5.27
C LEU A 282 5.29 -2.72 -4.32
N SER A 283 4.03 -2.81 -4.74
CA SER A 283 2.94 -3.45 -3.98
C SER A 283 2.67 -4.90 -4.37
N GLN A 284 3.35 -5.43 -5.39
CA GLN A 284 3.09 -6.74 -5.97
C GLN A 284 1.61 -6.96 -6.34
N THR A 285 0.96 -5.88 -6.80
CA THR A 285 -0.43 -5.85 -7.24
C THR A 285 -0.51 -6.38 -8.69
N PRO A 286 -1.16 -7.54 -8.92
CA PRO A 286 -1.04 -8.23 -10.19
C PRO A 286 -1.94 -7.67 -11.29
N ASN A 287 -3.04 -6.99 -10.96
CA ASN A 287 -4.03 -6.53 -11.93
C ASN A 287 -4.16 -5.00 -11.91
N HIS A 288 -4.34 -4.42 -13.10
CA HIS A 288 -4.59 -2.99 -13.29
C HIS A 288 -5.74 -2.77 -14.27
N PHE A 289 -6.77 -2.05 -13.86
CA PHE A 289 -7.89 -1.67 -14.74
C PHE A 289 -7.84 -0.17 -15.01
N LEU A 290 -7.56 0.20 -16.27
CA LEU A 290 -7.58 1.58 -16.75
C LEU A 290 -8.93 1.88 -17.38
N ALA A 291 -9.71 2.77 -16.78
CA ALA A 291 -10.99 3.20 -17.27
C ALA A 291 -10.87 4.52 -18.03
N LEU A 292 -11.17 4.49 -19.33
CA LEU A 292 -11.12 5.65 -20.21
C LEU A 292 -12.45 6.39 -20.22
N HIS A 293 -12.40 7.71 -20.10
CA HIS A 293 -13.60 8.53 -20.07
C HIS A 293 -13.48 9.85 -20.84
N THR A 294 -14.63 10.37 -21.25
CA THR A 294 -14.78 11.76 -21.70
C THR A 294 -15.79 12.45 -20.79
N ARG A 295 -15.32 13.39 -19.96
CA ARG A 295 -16.14 14.17 -19.02
C ARG A 295 -17.06 13.30 -18.12
N GLY A 296 -16.53 12.20 -17.59
CA GLY A 296 -17.25 11.29 -16.69
C GLY A 296 -18.06 10.20 -17.38
N THR A 297 -18.21 10.24 -18.71
CA THR A 297 -18.75 9.12 -19.49
C THR A 297 -17.62 8.15 -19.83
N PHE A 298 -17.62 7.00 -19.18
CA PHE A 298 -16.64 5.93 -19.36
C PHE A 298 -17.02 5.07 -20.56
N SER A 299 -16.13 5.00 -21.55
CA SER A 299 -16.35 4.30 -22.82
C SER A 299 -15.72 2.91 -22.84
N ARG A 300 -14.64 2.70 -22.06
CA ARG A 300 -13.86 1.47 -22.07
C ARG A 300 -13.13 1.25 -20.75
N VAL A 301 -13.00 -0.02 -20.32
CA VAL A 301 -12.12 -0.44 -19.23
C VAL A 301 -11.10 -1.44 -19.79
N GLU A 302 -9.83 -1.06 -19.80
CA GLU A 302 -8.72 -1.89 -20.24
C GLU A 302 -8.06 -2.61 -19.06
N ARG A 303 -8.07 -3.94 -19.11
CA ARG A 303 -7.50 -4.81 -18.07
C ARG A 303 -6.09 -5.22 -18.45
N ARG A 304 -5.16 -5.05 -17.52
CA ARG A 304 -3.74 -5.40 -17.68
C ARG A 304 -3.25 -6.18 -16.48
N LYS A 305 -2.15 -6.90 -16.69
CA LYS A 305 -1.43 -7.59 -15.63
C LYS A 305 -0.06 -6.99 -15.46
N LEU A 306 0.42 -6.91 -14.23
CA LEU A 306 1.79 -6.47 -13.92
C LEU A 306 2.83 -7.25 -14.77
N SER A 307 2.63 -8.55 -14.91
CA SER A 307 3.53 -9.44 -15.67
C SER A 307 3.68 -9.04 -17.14
N THR A 308 2.67 -8.42 -17.75
CA THR A 308 2.71 -7.98 -19.16
C THR A 308 2.95 -6.48 -19.30
N MET A 309 2.97 -5.74 -18.20
CA MET A 309 3.25 -4.29 -18.23
C MET A 309 4.72 -3.98 -18.36
N GLY A 310 5.62 -4.85 -17.88
CA GLY A 310 7.07 -4.68 -18.05
C GLY A 310 7.48 -4.61 -19.53
N GLU A 311 6.82 -5.41 -20.39
CA GLU A 311 7.04 -5.41 -21.85
C GLU A 311 6.62 -4.10 -22.53
N LYS A 312 5.71 -3.34 -21.89
CA LYS A 312 5.20 -2.06 -22.40
C LYS A 312 6.03 -0.86 -21.96
N LEU A 313 6.95 -1.03 -21.02
CA LEU A 313 7.92 0.00 -20.70
C LEU A 313 8.88 0.06 -21.88
N GLU A 314 8.98 1.22 -22.52
CA GLU A 314 9.99 1.47 -23.55
C GLU A 314 11.39 1.27 -22.94
N GLY A 315 11.92 0.06 -23.07
CA GLY A 315 13.21 -0.39 -22.54
C GLY A 315 13.15 -0.92 -21.10
N GLY A 316 13.06 -2.24 -20.93
CA GLY A 316 13.22 -2.92 -19.63
C GLY A 316 14.49 -2.48 -18.88
N ASP A 317 15.54 -2.10 -19.61
CA ASP A 317 16.79 -1.53 -19.09
C ASP A 317 16.57 -0.24 -18.27
N LYS A 318 15.59 0.59 -18.64
CA LYS A 318 15.25 1.80 -17.88
C LYS A 318 14.63 1.43 -16.54
N ALA A 319 13.73 0.44 -16.53
CA ALA A 319 13.11 -0.02 -15.29
C ALA A 319 14.14 -0.60 -14.34
N GLN A 320 15.05 -1.44 -14.86
CA GLN A 320 16.13 -2.03 -14.09
C GLN A 320 17.13 -0.99 -13.56
N ARG A 321 17.47 0.05 -14.34
CA ARG A 321 18.28 1.17 -13.83
C ARG A 321 17.66 1.86 -12.63
N VAL A 322 16.34 2.10 -12.67
CA VAL A 322 15.63 2.69 -11.53
C VAL A 322 15.60 1.73 -10.34
N MET A 323 15.43 0.43 -10.55
CA MET A 323 15.44 -0.55 -9.46
C MET A 323 16.82 -0.70 -8.80
N LYS A 324 17.90 -0.72 -9.59
CA LYS A 324 19.30 -0.67 -9.11
C LYS A 324 19.55 0.59 -8.30
N GLY A 325 19.09 1.74 -8.80
CA GLY A 325 19.16 3.00 -8.06
C GLY A 325 18.36 2.97 -6.75
N MET A 326 17.16 2.41 -6.77
CA MET A 326 16.33 2.24 -5.58
C MET A 326 17.01 1.37 -4.52
N LYS A 327 17.65 0.26 -4.91
CA LYS A 327 18.41 -0.59 -3.99
C LYS A 327 19.47 0.21 -3.25
N ARG A 328 20.32 0.93 -3.99
CA ARG A 328 21.40 1.75 -3.44
C ARG A 328 20.90 2.84 -2.49
N VAL A 329 19.80 3.48 -2.84
CA VAL A 329 19.20 4.51 -2.00
C VAL A 329 18.66 3.93 -0.70
N LEU A 330 18.02 2.76 -0.75
CA LEU A 330 17.54 2.07 0.45
C LEU A 330 18.71 1.61 1.34
N GLU A 331 19.79 1.09 0.75
CA GLU A 331 21.03 0.74 1.47
C GLU A 331 21.67 1.97 2.12
N ALA A 332 21.80 3.08 1.40
CA ALA A 332 22.34 4.33 1.94
C ALA A 332 21.46 4.90 3.07
N ILE A 333 20.14 4.82 2.95
CA ILE A 333 19.20 5.19 4.01
C ILE A 333 19.41 4.31 5.25
N GLN A 334 19.57 2.99 5.06
CA GLN A 334 19.81 2.05 6.15
C GLN A 334 21.13 2.33 6.86
N GLU A 335 22.22 2.48 6.11
CA GLU A 335 23.54 2.79 6.64
C GLU A 335 23.55 4.12 7.42
N LEU A 336 22.90 5.16 6.90
CA LEU A 336 22.77 6.44 7.59
C LEU A 336 21.98 6.31 8.90
N ALA A 337 20.88 5.56 8.91
CA ALA A 337 20.10 5.32 10.11
C ALA A 337 20.91 4.54 11.16
N ILE A 338 21.63 3.49 10.76
CA ILE A 338 22.52 2.71 11.63
C ILE A 338 23.63 3.59 12.22
N THR A 339 24.27 4.41 11.40
CA THR A 339 25.37 5.29 11.82
C THR A 339 24.94 6.29 12.88
N HIS A 340 23.71 6.81 12.79
CA HIS A 340 23.15 7.74 13.77
C HIS A 340 22.51 7.04 14.98
N GLY A 341 22.37 5.71 14.92
CA GLY A 341 21.86 4.87 16.00
C GLY A 341 20.37 5.01 16.28
N PRO A 342 19.85 4.25 17.26
CA PRO A 342 18.42 4.19 17.58
C PRO A 342 17.87 5.49 18.17
N GLU A 343 18.73 6.39 18.68
CA GLU A 343 18.34 7.75 19.09
C GLU A 343 18.43 8.77 17.95
N GLY A 344 19.03 8.38 16.81
CA GLY A 344 19.06 9.15 15.58
C GLY A 344 17.67 9.28 14.96
N ARG A 345 16.94 10.34 15.32
CA ARG A 345 15.66 10.71 14.68
C ARG A 345 15.97 11.46 13.39
N LEU A 346 15.91 10.77 12.26
CA LEU A 346 16.26 11.35 10.96
C LEU A 346 15.01 11.65 10.13
N THR A 347 15.16 12.57 9.18
CA THR A 347 14.14 12.89 8.18
C THR A 347 14.83 13.06 6.84
N LEU A 348 14.29 12.38 5.83
CA LEU A 348 14.63 12.57 4.44
C LEU A 348 13.79 13.68 3.85
N VAL A 349 14.41 14.70 3.26
CA VAL A 349 13.74 15.79 2.54
C VAL A 349 14.28 15.86 1.13
N CYS A 350 13.37 15.69 0.17
CA CYS A 350 13.63 16.00 -1.23
C CYS A 350 13.12 17.42 -1.51
N ASP A 351 14.03 18.29 -1.92
CA ASP A 351 13.71 19.62 -2.43
C ASP A 351 14.42 19.83 -3.77
N GLY A 352 13.63 20.04 -4.83
CA GLY A 352 14.15 19.94 -6.19
C GLY A 352 14.76 18.55 -6.45
N THR A 353 15.98 18.52 -6.98
CA THR A 353 16.72 17.28 -7.24
C THR A 353 17.55 16.83 -6.04
N GLU A 354 17.66 17.62 -4.98
CA GLU A 354 18.51 17.33 -3.83
C GLU A 354 17.75 16.47 -2.81
N LEU A 355 18.36 15.37 -2.39
CA LEU A 355 17.84 14.52 -1.33
C LEU A 355 18.74 14.65 -0.09
N LYS A 356 18.27 15.42 0.89
CA LYS A 356 19.02 15.75 2.10
C LYS A 356 18.43 15.06 3.31
N VAL A 357 19.30 14.71 4.25
CA VAL A 357 18.93 14.11 5.53
C VAL A 357 19.13 15.13 6.64
N TYR A 358 18.14 15.26 7.51
CA TYR A 358 18.14 16.18 8.65
C TYR A 358 17.84 15.42 9.93
N SER A 359 18.39 15.87 11.06
CA SER A 359 17.92 15.44 12.37
C SER A 359 16.60 16.11 12.71
N ARG A 360 15.70 15.40 13.39
CA ARG A 360 14.49 15.96 13.98
C ARG A 360 14.79 16.58 15.34
N LEU A 361 14.10 17.67 15.67
CA LEU A 361 14.14 18.30 16.98
C LEU A 361 13.36 17.50 18.04
N SER A 362 12.35 16.75 17.59
CA SER A 362 11.56 15.88 18.45
C SER A 362 12.21 14.50 18.57
N ASP A 363 12.22 13.96 19.78
CA ASP A 363 12.57 12.58 20.10
C ASP A 363 11.41 11.59 19.87
N GLY A 364 10.27 12.09 19.38
CA GLY A 364 9.05 11.33 19.12
C GLY A 364 9.29 10.09 18.25
N SER A 365 8.86 8.94 18.77
CA SER A 365 8.92 7.66 18.07
C SER A 365 7.77 7.52 17.08
N LEU A 366 8.03 6.80 15.98
CA LEU A 366 7.04 6.42 14.96
C LEU A 366 6.16 5.23 15.40
N LEU A 367 6.56 4.56 16.48
CA LEU A 367 5.84 3.42 17.06
C LEU A 367 5.86 3.45 18.60
N PRO A 368 4.84 2.87 19.26
CA PRO A 368 4.85 2.66 20.70
C PRO A 368 5.98 1.71 21.15
N LYS A 369 6.46 1.89 22.39
CA LYS A 369 7.53 1.06 22.98
C LYS A 369 7.25 -0.44 22.94
N SER A 370 5.99 -0.85 23.10
CA SER A 370 5.56 -2.26 23.02
C SER A 370 5.76 -2.91 21.66
N ILE A 371 5.85 -2.11 20.59
CA ILE A 371 6.16 -2.58 19.24
C ILE A 371 7.66 -2.51 18.99
N LEU A 372 8.34 -1.47 19.49
CA LEU A 372 9.79 -1.33 19.36
C LEU A 372 10.55 -2.52 19.98
N SER A 373 10.09 -3.04 21.11
CA SER A 373 10.75 -4.17 21.78
C SER A 373 10.67 -5.50 21.03
N ARG A 374 10.05 -5.52 19.84
CA ARG A 374 9.98 -6.71 18.97
C ARG A 374 11.19 -6.81 18.04
N PHE A 375 12.00 -5.76 17.97
CA PHE A 375 13.20 -5.67 17.15
C PHE A 375 14.49 -5.93 17.95
N ASP A 376 14.35 -6.19 19.25
CA ASP A 376 15.44 -6.48 20.20
C ASP A 376 15.87 -7.95 20.17
#